data_AF-A0AAT9GK59-F1
#
_entry.id   AF-A0AAT9GK59-F1
#
_cell.length_a   1.000
_cell.length_b   1.000
_cell.length_c   1.000
_cell.angle_alpha   90.00
_cell.angle_beta   90.00
_cell.angle_gamma   90.00
#
_symmetry.space_group_name_H-M   'P 1'
#
loop_
_entity.id
_entity.type
_entity.pdbx_description
1 polymer ?
#
loop_
_entity_poly.entity_id
_entity_poly.type
_entity_poly.pdbx_seq_one_letter_code
_entity_poly.pdbx_strand_id
1 'polypeptide(L)'
;MDRSVTVIDFYGDSLQFPVDASMNVPFEEQLSKKSISGFYEHLKNSLYQPMIQTLIQYRDQKKLDDWFYYQLIRTTAEKLSPKAVNYHRYTLFKWFLLNESGYSSTTRFRNDTLLLYVRSEEVIYDVPYYMKDDQQYVCLNYHDYNSNVNFDAMSFTTLALGVGGTNRFSYKVTSLPILKKNNYTVKQLQFDYKNKDYRFNVVLDQQMQKIFTNYPVVEYASQFSIPLSQTTYNSLIPVLREAVKGMTHQQGVDYLMQFTRSAFLFETDTKAYGKERRLSAEQTLFYEYSDCEDRSAFFFNIIKEIYNLPMIVLSYPTHITVAVHFEHATGTPIVYNGEQYWVCEPTPQKKNLKIGEILPALKKQPYEVVYAYKPF
;
A
#
# COMPACT_ATOMS: atom_id res chain seq x y z
N MET A 1 37.16 10.02 -18.75
CA MET A 1 36.01 9.54 -17.96
C MET A 1 34.78 9.84 -18.78
N ASP A 2 34.16 8.81 -19.37
CA ASP A 2 32.94 8.95 -20.16
C ASP A 2 31.75 8.87 -19.20
N ARG A 3 31.24 10.04 -18.80
CA ARG A 3 30.09 10.17 -17.89
C ARG A 3 28.92 10.73 -18.69
N SER A 4 27.86 9.94 -18.78
CA SER A 4 26.59 10.41 -19.32
C SER A 4 25.69 10.90 -18.19
N VAL A 5 24.91 11.95 -18.44
CA VAL A 5 23.85 12.34 -17.51
C VAL A 5 22.61 11.52 -17.85
N THR A 6 22.15 10.73 -16.88
CA THR A 6 20.88 10.02 -17.00
C THR A 6 19.77 10.84 -16.34
N VAL A 7 18.64 10.93 -17.04
CA VAL A 7 17.43 11.59 -16.55
C VAL A 7 16.32 10.55 -16.41
N ILE A 8 15.64 10.57 -15.26
CA ILE A 8 14.41 9.82 -15.03
C ILE A 8 13.28 10.76 -14.59
N ASP A 9 12.09 10.49 -15.10
CA ASP A 9 10.86 11.09 -14.61
C ASP A 9 10.30 10.24 -13.48
N PHE A 10 10.08 10.83 -12.31
CA PHE A 10 9.47 10.16 -11.17
C PHE A 10 8.41 11.05 -10.53
N TYR A 11 7.15 10.64 -10.61
CA TYR A 11 5.98 11.40 -10.14
C TYR A 11 5.89 12.84 -10.68
N GLY A 12 6.49 13.07 -11.84
CA GLY A 12 6.52 14.36 -12.53
C GLY A 12 7.62 15.31 -12.06
N ASP A 13 8.52 14.85 -11.18
CA ASP A 13 9.83 15.47 -11.00
C ASP A 13 10.85 14.80 -11.94
N SER A 14 11.81 15.58 -12.43
CA SER A 14 12.94 15.11 -13.23
C SER A 14 14.16 14.96 -12.33
N LEU A 15 14.65 13.74 -12.13
CA LEU A 15 15.87 13.46 -11.39
C LEU A 15 17.01 13.23 -12.38
N GLN A 16 18.16 13.86 -12.11
CA GLN A 16 19.35 13.74 -12.93
C GLN A 16 20.50 13.24 -12.08
N PHE A 17 21.22 12.24 -12.58
CA PHE A 17 22.43 11.74 -11.94
C PHE A 17 23.43 11.27 -12.99
N PRO A 18 24.74 11.37 -12.70
CA PRO A 18 25.75 10.84 -13.61
C PRO A 18 25.71 9.31 -13.59
N VAL A 19 25.82 8.71 -14.77
CA VAL A 19 26.07 7.29 -14.96
C VAL A 19 27.39 7.16 -15.71
N ASP A 20 28.37 6.59 -15.01
CA ASP A 20 29.69 6.32 -15.57
C ASP A 20 29.67 5.03 -16.38
N ALA A 21 30.46 4.97 -17.45
CA ALA A 21 30.57 3.76 -18.28
C ALA A 21 30.93 2.49 -17.47
N SER A 22 31.66 2.64 -16.35
CA SER A 22 31.96 1.53 -15.41
C SER A 22 30.73 0.89 -14.76
N MET A 23 29.57 1.55 -14.79
CA MET A 23 28.31 0.98 -14.31
C MET A 23 27.62 0.10 -15.36
N ASN A 24 28.08 0.11 -16.61
CA ASN A 24 27.51 -0.70 -17.67
C ASN A 24 28.03 -2.14 -17.61
N VAL A 25 27.57 -2.90 -16.61
CA VAL A 25 27.96 -4.30 -16.39
C VAL A 25 27.02 -5.21 -17.18
N PRO A 26 27.47 -5.95 -18.20
CA PRO A 26 26.63 -6.93 -18.88
C PRO A 26 26.33 -8.10 -17.94
N PHE A 27 25.21 -8.80 -18.16
CA PHE A 27 24.87 -10.01 -17.41
C PHE A 27 24.24 -11.02 -18.35
N GLU A 28 25.08 -11.82 -19.00
CA GLU A 28 24.68 -12.85 -19.98
C GLU A 28 24.93 -14.28 -19.47
N GLU A 29 25.36 -14.40 -18.21
CA GLU A 29 25.71 -15.68 -17.59
C GLU A 29 24.49 -16.33 -16.92
N GLN A 30 24.54 -17.66 -16.76
CA GLN A 30 23.57 -18.37 -15.94
C GLN A 30 23.63 -17.92 -14.47
N LEU A 31 22.51 -17.98 -13.77
CA LEU A 31 22.43 -17.65 -12.35
C LEU A 31 23.29 -18.61 -11.51
N SER A 32 24.30 -18.05 -10.85
CA SER A 32 25.16 -18.75 -9.91
C SER A 32 25.63 -17.78 -8.83
N LYS A 33 26.14 -18.31 -7.71
CA LYS A 33 26.75 -17.44 -6.68
C LYS A 33 27.86 -16.58 -7.29
N LYS A 34 28.68 -17.16 -8.18
CA LYS A 34 29.81 -16.48 -8.82
C LYS A 34 29.36 -15.33 -9.72
N SER A 35 28.41 -15.57 -10.64
CA SER A 35 27.94 -14.55 -11.58
C SER A 35 27.21 -13.42 -10.86
N ILE A 36 26.34 -13.74 -9.90
CA ILE A 36 25.58 -12.73 -9.14
C ILE A 36 26.51 -11.90 -8.24
N SER A 37 27.42 -12.53 -7.50
CA SER A 37 28.41 -11.79 -6.69
C SER A 37 29.35 -10.97 -7.57
N GLY A 38 29.81 -11.51 -8.69
CA GLY A 38 30.68 -10.79 -9.63
C GLY A 38 30.03 -9.53 -10.18
N PHE A 39 28.74 -9.59 -10.53
CA PHE A 39 27.98 -8.41 -10.95
C PHE A 39 27.94 -7.32 -9.86
N TYR A 40 27.65 -7.73 -8.61
CA TYR A 40 27.61 -6.81 -7.48
C TYR A 40 28.96 -6.15 -7.21
N GLU A 41 30.04 -6.94 -7.16
CA GLU A 41 31.40 -6.46 -6.93
C GLU A 41 31.87 -5.53 -8.05
N HIS A 42 31.50 -5.79 -9.30
CA HIS A 42 31.83 -4.90 -10.41
C HIS A 42 31.16 -3.53 -10.23
N LEU A 43 29.86 -3.52 -9.91
CA LEU A 43 29.15 -2.27 -9.60
C LEU A 43 29.75 -1.57 -8.38
N LYS A 44 30.16 -2.31 -7.36
CA LYS A 44 30.78 -1.74 -6.15
C LYS A 44 32.12 -1.05 -6.43
N ASN A 45 32.85 -1.49 -7.47
CA ASN A 45 34.08 -0.88 -7.94
C ASN A 45 33.87 0.22 -9.00
N SER A 46 32.61 0.46 -9.41
CA SER A 46 32.24 1.54 -10.33
C SER A 46 32.04 2.89 -9.60
N LEU A 47 31.80 3.96 -10.35
CA LEU A 47 31.48 5.29 -9.82
C LEU A 47 29.98 5.47 -9.54
N TYR A 48 29.38 4.57 -8.75
CA TYR A 48 27.94 4.52 -8.47
C TYR A 48 27.45 5.50 -7.39
N GLN A 49 28.35 5.97 -6.51
CA GLN A 49 27.96 6.73 -5.30
C GLN A 49 27.14 7.99 -5.60
N PRO A 50 27.46 8.81 -6.62
CA PRO A 50 26.66 10.01 -6.93
C PRO A 50 25.19 9.69 -7.27
N MET A 51 24.94 8.58 -7.95
CA MET A 51 23.57 8.12 -8.24
C MET A 51 22.85 7.76 -6.94
N ILE A 52 23.46 6.92 -6.11
CA ILE A 52 22.86 6.53 -4.81
C ILE A 52 22.57 7.76 -3.95
N GLN A 53 23.52 8.70 -3.87
CA GLN A 53 23.35 9.95 -3.12
C GLN A 53 22.17 10.76 -3.65
N THR A 54 22.00 10.87 -4.96
CA THR A 54 20.86 11.58 -5.59
C THR A 54 19.53 10.91 -5.22
N LEU A 55 19.46 9.58 -5.28
CA LEU A 55 18.23 8.85 -4.94
C LEU A 55 17.88 9.01 -3.45
N ILE A 56 18.86 8.90 -2.56
CA ILE A 56 18.68 9.10 -1.11
C ILE A 56 18.27 10.53 -0.80
N GLN A 57 18.94 11.54 -1.38
CA GLN A 57 18.58 12.95 -1.21
C GLN A 57 17.14 13.22 -1.66
N TYR A 58 16.73 12.62 -2.78
CA TYR A 58 15.35 12.74 -3.25
C TYR A 58 14.35 12.09 -2.28
N ARG A 59 14.64 10.86 -1.80
CA ARG A 59 13.83 10.17 -0.78
C ARG A 59 13.63 11.06 0.44
N ASP A 60 14.71 11.61 0.97
CA ASP A 60 14.71 12.38 2.22
C ASP A 60 14.02 13.74 2.01
N GLN A 61 14.29 14.44 0.90
CA GLN A 61 13.65 15.71 0.55
C GLN A 61 12.13 15.55 0.38
N LYS A 62 11.70 14.47 -0.28
CA LYS A 62 10.28 14.19 -0.54
C LYS A 62 9.60 13.40 0.58
N LYS A 63 10.36 12.98 1.60
CA LYS A 63 9.89 12.12 2.69
C LYS A 63 9.16 10.88 2.19
N LEU A 64 9.74 10.20 1.19
CA LEU A 64 9.12 9.01 0.62
C LEU A 64 9.14 7.86 1.64
N ASP A 65 7.98 7.26 1.88
CA ASP A 65 7.92 5.94 2.51
C ASP A 65 8.63 4.90 1.62
N ASP A 66 9.10 3.82 2.24
CA ASP A 66 9.98 2.85 1.57
C ASP A 66 9.32 2.22 0.34
N TRP A 67 7.99 2.04 0.34
CA TRP A 67 7.26 1.57 -0.84
C TRP A 67 7.48 2.49 -2.06
N PHE A 68 7.37 3.80 -1.88
CA PHE A 68 7.59 4.76 -2.98
C PHE A 68 9.06 4.91 -3.32
N TYR A 69 9.95 4.79 -2.33
CA TYR A 69 11.38 4.72 -2.61
C TYR A 69 11.74 3.49 -3.45
N TYR A 70 11.10 2.34 -3.19
CA TYR A 70 11.26 1.17 -4.02
C TYR A 70 10.72 1.39 -5.44
N GLN A 71 9.64 2.15 -5.63
CA GLN A 71 9.20 2.53 -6.97
C GLN A 71 10.26 3.38 -7.69
N LEU A 72 10.94 4.30 -6.99
CA LEU A 72 12.06 5.06 -7.55
C LEU A 72 13.23 4.16 -7.94
N ILE A 73 13.56 3.16 -7.11
CA ILE A 73 14.56 2.13 -7.42
C ILE A 73 14.17 1.35 -8.69
N ARG A 74 12.90 0.95 -8.81
CA ARG A 74 12.40 0.26 -10.02
C ARG A 74 12.54 1.12 -11.26
N THR A 75 12.13 2.39 -11.20
CA THR A 75 12.26 3.35 -12.32
C THR A 75 13.72 3.55 -12.71
N THR A 76 14.62 3.65 -11.72
CA THR A 76 16.06 3.77 -11.96
C THR A 76 16.62 2.52 -12.62
N ALA A 77 16.31 1.33 -12.08
CA ALA A 77 16.76 0.06 -12.65
C ALA A 77 16.24 -0.13 -14.07
N GLU A 78 14.99 0.23 -14.36
CA GLU A 78 14.40 0.17 -15.70
C GLU A 78 15.16 1.07 -16.69
N LYS A 79 15.60 2.25 -16.24
CA LYS A 79 16.40 3.16 -17.07
C LYS A 79 17.80 2.62 -17.38
N LEU A 80 18.44 1.97 -16.41
CA LEU A 80 19.80 1.43 -16.54
C LEU A 80 19.83 0.10 -17.29
N SER A 81 18.83 -0.73 -17.06
CA SER A 81 18.68 -2.07 -17.62
C SER A 81 17.21 -2.39 -17.78
N PRO A 82 16.61 -2.08 -18.94
CA PRO A 82 15.18 -2.31 -19.17
C PRO A 82 14.81 -3.76 -18.90
N LYS A 83 13.74 -3.96 -18.11
CA LYS A 83 13.27 -5.30 -17.70
C LYS A 83 13.03 -6.21 -18.90
N ALA A 84 12.47 -5.65 -19.98
CA ALA A 84 12.15 -6.39 -21.21
C ALA A 84 13.37 -6.85 -22.00
N VAL A 85 14.53 -6.23 -21.81
CA VAL A 85 15.78 -6.56 -22.52
C VAL A 85 16.57 -7.59 -21.73
N ASN A 86 16.75 -7.37 -20.42
CA ASN A 86 17.48 -8.30 -19.56
C ASN A 86 16.90 -8.27 -18.14
N TYR A 87 16.05 -9.25 -17.84
CA TYR A 87 15.30 -9.34 -16.59
C TYR A 87 16.20 -9.60 -15.37
N HIS A 88 17.23 -10.44 -15.50
CA HIS A 88 18.15 -10.70 -14.39
C HIS A 88 18.95 -9.46 -14.05
N ARG A 89 19.55 -8.79 -15.05
CA ARG A 89 20.29 -7.55 -14.87
C ARG A 89 19.44 -6.45 -14.24
N TYR A 90 18.21 -6.27 -14.70
CA TYR A 90 17.22 -5.38 -14.07
C TYR A 90 17.03 -5.69 -12.59
N THR A 91 16.84 -6.96 -12.26
CA THR A 91 16.61 -7.41 -10.88
C THR A 91 17.85 -7.24 -9.99
N LEU A 92 19.04 -7.47 -10.53
CA LEU A 92 20.30 -7.25 -9.83
C LEU A 92 20.60 -5.77 -9.60
N PHE A 93 20.24 -4.88 -10.53
CA PHE A 93 20.29 -3.43 -10.26
C PHE A 93 19.36 -3.03 -9.12
N LYS A 94 18.12 -3.55 -9.07
CA LYS A 94 17.22 -3.28 -7.93
C LYS A 94 17.85 -3.73 -6.61
N TRP A 95 18.46 -4.93 -6.58
CA TRP A 95 19.14 -5.45 -5.40
C TRP A 95 20.36 -4.59 -4.99
N PHE A 96 21.17 -4.18 -5.96
CA PHE A 96 22.32 -3.29 -5.73
C PHE A 96 21.86 -1.95 -5.14
N LEU A 97 20.90 -1.29 -5.78
CA LEU A 97 20.35 -0.01 -5.36
C LEU A 97 19.76 -0.08 -3.94
N LEU A 98 19.02 -1.13 -3.59
CA LEU A 98 18.48 -1.31 -2.24
C LEU A 98 19.58 -1.41 -1.17
N ASN A 99 20.58 -2.27 -1.38
CA ASN A 99 21.67 -2.45 -0.42
C ASN A 99 22.50 -1.18 -0.26
N GLU A 100 22.86 -0.53 -1.36
CA GLU A 100 23.66 0.70 -1.34
C GLU A 100 22.87 1.90 -0.78
N SER A 101 21.54 1.80 -0.76
CA SER A 101 20.67 2.76 -0.07
C SER A 101 20.43 2.42 1.40
N GLY A 102 21.08 1.37 1.91
CA GLY A 102 21.09 0.99 3.32
C GLY A 102 20.08 -0.09 3.72
N TYR A 103 19.27 -0.61 2.81
CA TYR A 103 18.29 -1.67 3.13
C TYR A 103 18.93 -3.05 3.18
N SER A 104 18.58 -3.85 4.18
CA SER A 104 18.92 -5.27 4.20
C SER A 104 18.11 -6.00 3.15
N SER A 105 18.75 -6.38 2.05
CA SER A 105 18.10 -7.08 0.95
C SER A 105 18.96 -8.23 0.43
N THR A 106 18.30 -9.31 0.04
CA THR A 106 18.94 -10.54 -0.42
C THR A 106 18.37 -10.95 -1.76
N THR A 107 19.11 -11.81 -2.47
CA THR A 107 18.56 -12.53 -3.61
C THR A 107 18.48 -14.01 -3.29
N ARG A 108 17.48 -14.68 -3.87
CA ARG A 108 17.42 -16.13 -3.90
C ARG A 108 17.23 -16.56 -5.34
N PHE A 109 17.99 -17.56 -5.77
CA PHE A 109 17.92 -18.02 -7.15
C PHE A 109 17.88 -19.54 -7.25
N ARG A 110 17.31 -20.01 -8.37
CA ARG A 110 17.23 -21.42 -8.76
C ARG A 110 16.96 -21.50 -10.26
N ASN A 111 17.77 -22.26 -10.98
CA ASN A 111 17.71 -22.31 -12.45
C ASN A 111 17.71 -20.89 -13.02
N ASP A 112 16.66 -20.50 -13.76
CA ASP A 112 16.49 -19.18 -14.34
C ASP A 112 15.68 -18.21 -13.45
N THR A 113 15.16 -18.68 -12.32
CA THR A 113 14.38 -17.87 -11.38
C THR A 113 15.31 -17.11 -10.45
N LEU A 114 15.22 -15.77 -10.49
CA LEU A 114 15.85 -14.82 -9.57
C LEU A 114 14.79 -14.05 -8.77
N LEU A 115 14.79 -14.21 -7.45
CA LEU A 115 13.89 -13.55 -6.51
C LEU A 115 14.67 -12.53 -5.66
N LEU A 116 14.06 -11.37 -5.44
CA LEU A 116 14.60 -10.26 -4.66
C LEU A 116 13.78 -10.12 -3.38
N TYR A 117 14.45 -10.06 -2.23
CA TYR A 117 13.82 -9.94 -0.93
C TYR A 117 14.37 -8.74 -0.16
N VAL A 118 13.53 -8.16 0.71
CA VAL A 118 13.93 -7.16 1.71
C VAL A 118 13.54 -7.60 3.10
N ARG A 119 14.36 -7.26 4.10
CA ARG A 119 14.01 -7.47 5.50
C ARG A 119 12.83 -6.57 5.87
N SER A 120 11.77 -7.13 6.43
CA SER A 120 10.62 -6.38 6.97
C SER A 120 10.22 -6.98 8.31
N GLU A 121 9.68 -6.14 9.19
CA GLU A 121 9.13 -6.56 10.50
C GLU A 121 7.59 -6.56 10.49
N GLU A 122 6.98 -6.19 9.37
CA GLU A 122 5.52 -6.13 9.19
C GLU A 122 4.97 -7.47 8.68
N VAL A 123 3.75 -7.82 9.06
CA VAL A 123 3.08 -9.02 8.56
C VAL A 123 2.53 -8.75 7.16
N ILE A 124 2.91 -9.61 6.21
CA ILE A 124 2.51 -9.54 4.81
C ILE A 124 1.89 -10.87 4.40
N TYR A 125 0.67 -10.82 3.83
CA TYR A 125 -0.18 -12.02 3.70
C TYR A 125 -0.11 -12.71 2.34
N ASP A 126 0.06 -11.96 1.25
CA ASP A 126 -0.16 -12.46 -0.12
C ASP A 126 1.14 -12.63 -0.94
N VAL A 127 2.30 -12.38 -0.35
CA VAL A 127 3.60 -12.56 -0.99
C VAL A 127 4.52 -13.50 -0.22
N PRO A 128 5.33 -14.33 -0.91
CA PRO A 128 6.26 -15.23 -0.25
C PRO A 128 7.31 -14.49 0.58
N TYR A 129 7.68 -15.08 1.71
CA TYR A 129 8.79 -14.64 2.53
C TYR A 129 9.64 -15.83 2.98
N TYR A 130 10.79 -15.56 3.57
CA TYR A 130 11.55 -16.57 4.30
C TYR A 130 12.10 -15.99 5.60
N MET A 131 12.36 -16.86 6.58
CA MET A 131 12.98 -16.49 7.85
C MET A 131 14.48 -16.82 7.81
N LYS A 132 15.30 -15.93 8.34
CA LYS A 132 16.72 -16.18 8.61
C LYS A 132 17.10 -15.42 9.87
N ASP A 133 17.67 -16.12 10.85
CA ASP A 133 18.10 -15.53 12.14
C ASP A 133 16.97 -14.71 12.81
N ASP A 134 15.75 -15.28 12.85
CA ASP A 134 14.51 -14.66 13.32
C ASP A 134 14.10 -13.36 12.61
N GLN A 135 14.69 -13.07 11.45
CA GLN A 135 14.33 -11.94 10.59
C GLN A 135 13.55 -12.41 9.37
N GLN A 136 12.42 -11.75 9.11
CA GLN A 136 11.59 -11.99 7.94
C GLN A 136 12.13 -11.21 6.73
N TYR A 137 12.23 -11.91 5.60
CA TYR A 137 12.60 -11.35 4.30
C TYR A 137 11.45 -11.56 3.32
N VAL A 138 10.83 -10.47 2.85
CA VAL A 138 9.62 -10.47 2.00
C VAL A 138 9.99 -10.30 0.53
N CYS A 139 9.40 -11.09 -0.36
CA CYS A 139 9.69 -11.09 -1.79
C CYS A 139 9.08 -9.87 -2.50
N LEU A 140 9.91 -9.10 -3.21
CA LEU A 140 9.48 -7.89 -3.91
C LEU A 140 9.08 -8.11 -5.37
N ASN A 141 9.50 -9.22 -5.98
CA ASN A 141 9.28 -9.48 -7.41
C ASN A 141 8.53 -10.78 -7.70
N TYR A 142 7.77 -11.30 -6.74
CA TYR A 142 6.95 -12.49 -6.95
C TYR A 142 5.93 -12.32 -8.10
N HIS A 143 5.34 -11.13 -8.20
CA HIS A 143 4.42 -10.74 -9.27
C HIS A 143 5.05 -10.78 -10.66
N ASP A 144 6.37 -10.64 -10.78
CA ASP A 144 7.06 -10.71 -12.07
C ASP A 144 7.01 -12.14 -12.67
N TYR A 145 6.66 -13.15 -11.86
CA TYR A 145 6.46 -14.56 -12.25
C TYR A 145 4.98 -14.96 -12.26
N ASN A 146 4.08 -14.01 -12.47
CA ASN A 146 2.62 -14.22 -12.42
C ASN A 146 2.15 -14.88 -11.10
N SER A 147 2.88 -14.64 -10.00
CA SER A 147 2.62 -15.29 -8.71
C SER A 147 2.55 -16.82 -8.80
N ASN A 148 3.41 -17.43 -9.63
CA ASN A 148 3.45 -18.87 -9.86
C ASN A 148 4.88 -19.41 -9.78
N VAL A 149 5.48 -19.32 -8.59
CA VAL A 149 6.78 -19.92 -8.30
C VAL A 149 6.57 -21.12 -7.40
N ASN A 150 6.98 -22.31 -7.85
CA ASN A 150 6.94 -23.52 -7.02
C ASN A 150 8.12 -23.50 -6.02
N PHE A 151 7.83 -23.24 -4.75
CA PHE A 151 8.83 -23.21 -3.67
C PHE A 151 9.20 -24.59 -3.13
N ASP A 152 8.42 -25.63 -3.43
CA ASP A 152 8.60 -27.00 -2.91
C ASP A 152 9.43 -27.90 -3.84
N ALA A 153 9.49 -27.60 -5.13
CA ALA A 153 10.11 -28.49 -6.13
C ALA A 153 11.62 -28.72 -5.92
N MET A 154 12.35 -27.67 -5.50
CA MET A 154 13.81 -27.66 -5.34
C MET A 154 14.22 -26.45 -4.50
N SER A 155 15.27 -26.59 -3.69
CA SER A 155 15.73 -25.52 -2.80
C SER A 155 16.32 -24.33 -3.57
N PHE A 156 16.01 -23.12 -3.11
CA PHE A 156 16.63 -21.90 -3.60
C PHE A 156 17.98 -21.66 -2.91
N THR A 157 18.98 -21.24 -3.69
CA THR A 157 20.24 -20.73 -3.14
C THR A 157 20.07 -19.27 -2.75
N THR A 158 20.32 -18.96 -1.47
CA THR A 158 20.31 -17.58 -0.97
C THR A 158 21.68 -16.94 -1.13
N LEU A 159 21.70 -15.71 -1.64
CA LEU A 159 22.87 -14.84 -1.64
C LEU A 159 22.55 -13.56 -0.85
N ALA A 160 23.34 -13.34 0.18
CA ALA A 160 23.34 -12.13 0.99
C ALA A 160 24.75 -11.54 0.98
N LEU A 161 24.86 -10.22 1.13
CA LEU A 161 26.15 -9.55 1.26
C LEU A 161 26.77 -9.85 2.63
N GLY A 162 28.09 -9.98 2.68
CA GLY A 162 28.82 -10.10 3.94
C GLY A 162 28.75 -8.81 4.77
N VAL A 163 28.83 -7.66 4.09
CA VAL A 163 28.58 -6.33 4.64
C VAL A 163 27.62 -5.63 3.68
N GLY A 164 26.43 -5.29 4.14
CA GLY A 164 25.38 -4.66 3.34
C GLY A 164 24.53 -3.71 4.18
N GLY A 165 23.43 -3.25 3.60
CA GLY A 165 22.44 -2.46 4.33
C GLY A 165 21.87 -3.21 5.53
N THR A 166 21.54 -2.50 6.60
CA THR A 166 20.96 -3.06 7.84
C THR A 166 19.54 -2.57 8.09
N ASN A 167 19.08 -1.57 7.35
CA ASN A 167 17.74 -1.00 7.52
C ASN A 167 16.67 -2.02 7.14
N ARG A 168 15.61 -2.05 7.94
CA ARG A 168 14.36 -2.74 7.62
C ARG A 168 13.55 -1.90 6.62
N PHE A 169 12.81 -2.59 5.77
CA PHE A 169 11.83 -2.02 4.86
C PHE A 169 10.45 -1.96 5.55
N SER A 170 9.79 -0.81 5.50
CA SER A 170 8.43 -0.62 6.00
C SER A 170 7.44 -0.54 4.85
N TYR A 171 6.38 -1.36 4.89
CA TYR A 171 5.30 -1.25 3.90
C TYR A 171 4.30 -0.16 4.28
N LYS A 172 4.32 0.35 5.51
CA LYS A 172 3.44 1.46 5.94
C LYS A 172 3.54 2.65 4.99
N VAL A 173 2.38 3.07 4.50
CA VAL A 173 2.21 4.31 3.75
C VAL A 173 1.63 5.36 4.70
N THR A 174 2.49 6.27 5.14
CA THR A 174 2.16 7.37 6.05
C THR A 174 1.90 8.68 5.30
N SER A 175 2.42 8.80 4.08
CA SER A 175 2.18 9.94 3.20
C SER A 175 2.20 9.52 1.74
N LEU A 176 1.37 10.17 0.90
CA LEU A 176 1.38 9.92 -0.53
C LEU A 176 2.27 10.94 -1.27
N PRO A 177 3.01 10.51 -2.29
CA PRO A 177 3.81 11.43 -3.10
C PRO A 177 2.91 12.40 -3.85
N ILE A 178 3.37 13.65 -4.00
CA ILE A 178 2.69 14.63 -4.84
C ILE A 178 2.98 14.29 -6.30
N LEU A 179 1.92 13.95 -7.05
CA LEU A 179 2.02 13.65 -8.47
C LEU A 179 1.83 14.92 -9.31
N LYS A 180 2.76 15.21 -10.22
CA LYS A 180 2.72 16.40 -11.08
C LYS A 180 2.22 16.14 -12.51
N LYS A 181 1.32 15.16 -12.73
CA LYS A 181 0.77 14.89 -14.07
C LYS A 181 -0.75 14.73 -14.04
N ASN A 182 -1.43 15.45 -14.94
CA ASN A 182 -2.87 15.73 -14.93
C ASN A 182 -3.77 14.60 -15.47
N ASN A 183 -3.44 13.33 -15.25
CA ASN A 183 -4.31 12.25 -15.72
C ASN A 183 -5.40 11.95 -14.68
N TYR A 184 -6.37 12.85 -14.61
CA TYR A 184 -7.47 12.79 -13.67
C TYR A 184 -8.70 12.13 -14.27
N THR A 185 -9.43 11.39 -13.45
CA THR A 185 -10.80 10.96 -13.73
C THR A 185 -11.75 11.53 -12.67
N VAL A 186 -13.01 11.72 -13.04
CA VAL A 186 -14.05 12.17 -12.10
C VAL A 186 -14.98 11.00 -11.82
N LYS A 187 -15.03 10.57 -10.55
CA LYS A 187 -16.01 9.62 -10.06
C LYS A 187 -17.21 10.39 -9.52
N GLN A 188 -18.38 10.16 -10.10
CA GLN A 188 -19.64 10.68 -9.55
C GLN A 188 -20.15 9.71 -8.50
N LEU A 189 -20.37 10.20 -7.28
CA LEU A 189 -20.98 9.48 -6.18
C LEU A 189 -22.32 10.12 -5.88
N GLN A 190 -23.35 9.31 -5.71
CA GLN A 190 -24.69 9.79 -5.38
C GLN A 190 -25.34 8.91 -4.33
N PHE A 191 -26.13 9.52 -3.45
CA PHE A 191 -26.95 8.80 -2.51
C PHE A 191 -28.07 9.67 -1.94
N ASP A 192 -29.08 9.00 -1.41
CA ASP A 192 -30.21 9.61 -0.73
C ASP A 192 -30.03 9.54 0.78
N TYR A 193 -30.20 10.68 1.46
CA TYR A 193 -30.22 10.72 2.91
C TYR A 193 -31.38 11.58 3.40
N LYS A 194 -32.35 10.96 4.10
CA LYS A 194 -33.56 11.60 4.62
C LYS A 194 -34.33 12.39 3.56
N ASN A 195 -34.60 11.75 2.41
CA ASN A 195 -35.32 12.32 1.26
C ASN A 195 -34.63 13.55 0.63
N LYS A 196 -33.30 13.61 0.73
CA LYS A 196 -32.48 14.58 0.03
C LYS A 196 -31.40 13.86 -0.76
N ASP A 197 -31.38 14.11 -2.06
CA ASP A 197 -30.35 13.63 -2.97
C ASP A 197 -29.05 14.40 -2.76
N TYR A 198 -27.95 13.67 -2.64
CA TYR A 198 -26.61 14.21 -2.61
C TYR A 198 -25.82 13.68 -3.81
N ARG A 199 -25.03 14.56 -4.42
CA ARG A 199 -24.15 14.23 -5.54
C ARG A 199 -22.78 14.87 -5.31
N PHE A 200 -21.74 14.07 -5.45
CA PHE A 200 -20.35 14.50 -5.29
C PHE A 200 -19.53 14.10 -6.50
N ASN A 201 -18.67 15.01 -6.95
CA ASN A 201 -17.70 14.76 -8.00
C ASN A 201 -16.33 14.63 -7.35
N VAL A 202 -15.79 13.42 -7.32
CA VAL A 202 -14.49 13.12 -6.74
C VAL A 202 -13.46 13.04 -7.84
N VAL A 203 -12.40 13.82 -7.72
CA VAL A 203 -11.30 13.84 -8.69
C VAL A 203 -10.23 12.86 -8.23
N LEU A 204 -9.89 11.90 -9.08
CA LEU A 204 -8.93 10.83 -8.79
C LEU A 204 -7.77 10.87 -9.78
N ASP A 205 -6.53 10.76 -9.30
CA ASP A 205 -5.34 10.65 -10.16
C ASP A 205 -5.09 9.19 -10.55
N GLN A 206 -5.22 8.86 -11.83
CA GLN A 206 -5.08 7.48 -12.32
C GLN A 206 -3.70 6.86 -12.04
N GLN A 207 -2.66 7.65 -11.79
CA GLN A 207 -1.35 7.11 -11.41
C GLN A 207 -1.37 6.47 -10.02
N MET A 208 -2.29 6.85 -9.12
CA MET A 208 -2.42 6.21 -7.80
C MET A 208 -2.69 4.70 -7.93
N GLN A 209 -3.55 4.27 -8.87
CA GLN A 209 -3.77 2.84 -9.11
C GLN A 209 -2.47 2.10 -9.50
N LYS A 210 -1.66 2.74 -10.35
CA LYS A 210 -0.41 2.14 -10.85
C LYS A 210 0.60 1.95 -9.73
N ILE A 211 0.70 2.93 -8.83
CA ILE A 211 1.66 2.92 -7.72
C ILE A 211 1.38 1.80 -6.71
N PHE A 212 0.10 1.43 -6.54
CA PHE A 212 -0.31 0.35 -5.66
C PHE A 212 -0.56 -0.99 -6.37
N THR A 213 -0.26 -1.12 -7.67
CA THR A 213 -0.58 -2.34 -8.44
C THR A 213 0.05 -3.62 -7.85
N ASN A 214 1.27 -3.51 -7.31
CA ASN A 214 1.99 -4.63 -6.70
C ASN A 214 2.25 -4.41 -5.20
N TYR A 215 1.54 -3.48 -4.58
CA TYR A 215 1.60 -3.30 -3.13
C TYR A 215 0.92 -4.51 -2.47
N PRO A 216 1.57 -5.18 -1.51
CA PRO A 216 1.05 -6.43 -0.97
C PRO A 216 -0.10 -6.19 0.01
N VAL A 217 -0.79 -7.27 0.36
CA VAL A 217 -1.78 -7.29 1.44
C VAL A 217 -1.04 -7.16 2.77
N VAL A 218 -1.25 -6.02 3.45
CA VAL A 218 -0.68 -5.68 4.75
C VAL A 218 -1.72 -5.82 5.86
N GLU A 219 -1.29 -5.66 7.12
CA GLU A 219 -2.18 -5.59 8.28
C GLU A 219 -3.19 -4.43 8.18
N TYR A 220 -4.36 -4.61 8.80
CA TYR A 220 -5.43 -3.62 8.78
C TYR A 220 -5.01 -2.24 9.27
N ALA A 221 -4.17 -2.17 10.32
CA ALA A 221 -3.65 -0.90 10.81
C ALA A 221 -2.88 -0.13 9.73
N SER A 222 -2.07 -0.83 8.91
CA SER A 222 -1.34 -0.23 7.79
C SER A 222 -2.28 0.16 6.66
N GLN A 223 -3.22 -0.70 6.27
CA GLN A 223 -4.20 -0.44 5.20
C GLN A 223 -5.13 0.75 5.53
N PHE A 224 -5.73 0.76 6.72
CA PHE A 224 -6.70 1.77 7.14
C PHE A 224 -6.03 3.14 7.39
N SER A 225 -4.72 3.15 7.62
CA SER A 225 -3.94 4.36 7.82
C SER A 225 -3.47 5.03 6.52
N ILE A 226 -3.60 4.36 5.37
CA ILE A 226 -3.19 4.95 4.08
C ILE A 226 -4.03 6.22 3.85
N PRO A 227 -3.40 7.40 3.71
CA PRO A 227 -4.12 8.66 3.54
C PRO A 227 -4.69 8.78 2.12
N LEU A 228 -5.59 9.75 1.93
CA LEU A 228 -6.03 10.16 0.59
C LEU A 228 -4.95 11.04 -0.05
N SER A 229 -4.81 10.95 -1.37
CA SER A 229 -3.98 11.88 -2.13
C SER A 229 -4.54 13.29 -2.00
N GLN A 230 -3.69 14.32 -2.14
CA GLN A 230 -4.14 15.71 -2.03
C GLN A 230 -5.28 16.02 -3.02
N THR A 231 -5.24 15.43 -4.22
CA THR A 231 -6.27 15.57 -5.26
C THR A 231 -7.62 15.03 -4.80
N THR A 232 -7.63 13.79 -4.29
CA THR A 232 -8.85 13.15 -3.81
C THR A 232 -9.36 13.83 -2.55
N TYR A 233 -8.47 14.16 -1.61
CA TYR A 233 -8.80 14.90 -0.40
C TYR A 233 -9.51 16.22 -0.73
N ASN A 234 -8.92 17.05 -1.60
CA ASN A 234 -9.44 18.38 -1.93
C ASN A 234 -10.79 18.35 -2.64
N SER A 235 -11.12 17.26 -3.34
CA SER A 235 -12.39 17.12 -4.05
C SER A 235 -13.49 16.44 -3.23
N LEU A 236 -13.14 15.64 -2.21
CA LEU A 236 -14.09 14.86 -1.42
C LEU A 236 -14.31 15.39 0.00
N ILE A 237 -13.25 15.59 0.79
CA ILE A 237 -13.39 15.87 2.23
C ILE A 237 -14.09 17.21 2.50
N PRO A 238 -13.77 18.33 1.81
CA PRO A 238 -14.46 19.60 2.02
C PRO A 238 -15.97 19.53 1.75
N VAL A 239 -16.39 18.84 0.68
CA VAL A 239 -17.81 18.75 0.33
C VAL A 239 -18.59 17.86 1.29
N LEU A 240 -17.97 16.79 1.81
CA LEU A 240 -18.55 15.98 2.87
C LEU A 240 -18.65 16.76 4.19
N ARG A 241 -17.63 17.54 4.57
CA ARG A 241 -17.67 18.42 5.75
C ARG A 241 -18.82 19.42 5.68
N GLU A 242 -19.02 20.06 4.53
CA GLU A 242 -20.15 20.99 4.37
C GLU A 242 -21.49 20.26 4.44
N ALA A 243 -21.60 19.05 3.89
CA ALA A 243 -22.82 18.27 3.92
C ALA A 243 -23.25 17.86 5.35
N VAL A 244 -22.29 17.62 6.24
CA VAL A 244 -22.54 17.25 7.65
C VAL A 244 -22.46 18.43 8.62
N LYS A 245 -22.31 19.65 8.11
CA LYS A 245 -22.20 20.85 8.93
C LYS A 245 -23.45 21.07 9.77
N GLY A 246 -23.26 21.33 11.06
CA GLY A 246 -24.36 21.50 12.02
C GLY A 246 -24.99 20.18 12.50
N MET A 247 -24.57 19.03 11.99
CA MET A 247 -24.97 17.73 12.53
C MET A 247 -24.18 17.43 13.82
N THR A 248 -24.82 16.73 14.77
CA THR A 248 -24.08 16.12 15.89
C THR A 248 -23.13 15.03 15.38
N HIS A 249 -22.13 14.62 16.16
CA HIS A 249 -21.22 13.54 15.77
C HIS A 249 -21.97 12.27 15.36
N GLN A 250 -23.01 11.86 16.10
CA GLN A 250 -23.79 10.67 15.74
C GLN A 250 -24.56 10.85 14.43
N GLN A 251 -25.16 12.03 14.20
CA GLN A 251 -25.88 12.31 12.96
C GLN A 251 -24.93 12.34 11.76
N GLY A 252 -23.76 12.95 11.91
CA GLY A 252 -22.73 12.99 10.89
C GLY A 252 -22.12 11.63 10.60
N VAL A 253 -21.84 10.83 11.63
CA VAL A 253 -21.35 9.45 11.46
C VAL A 253 -22.40 8.59 10.77
N ASP A 254 -23.68 8.71 11.13
CA ASP A 254 -24.79 8.02 10.43
C ASP A 254 -24.89 8.45 8.95
N TYR A 255 -24.76 9.75 8.67
CA TYR A 255 -24.71 10.27 7.30
C TYR A 255 -23.56 9.66 6.50
N LEU A 256 -22.34 9.68 7.04
CA LEU A 256 -21.15 9.16 6.37
C LEU A 256 -21.19 7.63 6.22
N MET A 257 -21.80 6.93 7.17
CA MET A 257 -22.04 5.49 7.09
C MET A 257 -23.01 5.16 5.95
N GLN A 258 -24.11 5.90 5.81
CA GLN A 258 -25.05 5.71 4.70
C GLN A 258 -24.44 6.11 3.35
N PHE A 259 -23.65 7.18 3.31
CA PHE A 259 -22.86 7.55 2.14
C PHE A 259 -21.95 6.40 1.68
N THR A 260 -21.18 5.80 2.59
CA THR A 260 -20.30 4.67 2.26
C THR A 260 -21.07 3.45 1.73
N ARG A 261 -22.24 3.13 2.32
CA ARG A 261 -23.07 2.00 1.85
C ARG A 261 -23.54 2.17 0.41
N SER A 262 -23.81 3.42 0.00
CA SER A 262 -24.37 3.76 -1.31
C SER A 262 -23.34 4.12 -2.37
N ALA A 263 -22.12 4.49 -1.96
CA ALA A 263 -21.07 4.94 -2.88
C ALA A 263 -20.54 3.84 -3.83
N PHE A 264 -20.77 2.56 -3.51
CA PHE A 264 -20.20 1.41 -4.23
C PHE A 264 -21.20 0.27 -4.36
N LEU A 265 -21.11 -0.56 -5.41
CA LEU A 265 -21.81 -1.85 -5.46
C LEU A 265 -21.06 -2.88 -4.60
N PHE A 266 -21.77 -3.84 -4.00
CA PHE A 266 -21.12 -4.85 -3.14
C PHE A 266 -20.75 -6.10 -3.93
N GLU A 267 -19.46 -6.49 -3.90
CA GLU A 267 -18.97 -7.77 -4.39
C GLU A 267 -17.70 -8.17 -3.62
N THR A 268 -17.50 -9.47 -3.36
CA THR A 268 -16.29 -9.97 -2.69
C THR A 268 -15.09 -9.96 -3.63
N ASP A 269 -13.89 -9.67 -3.12
CA ASP A 269 -12.65 -9.64 -3.91
C ASP A 269 -12.39 -10.89 -4.75
N THR A 270 -12.56 -12.10 -4.19
CA THR A 270 -12.35 -13.33 -4.94
C THR A 270 -13.26 -13.44 -6.16
N LYS A 271 -14.47 -12.89 -6.10
CA LYS A 271 -15.40 -12.86 -7.23
C LYS A 271 -15.08 -11.74 -8.22
N ALA A 272 -14.73 -10.56 -7.72
CA ALA A 272 -14.44 -9.40 -8.57
C ALA A 272 -13.06 -9.48 -9.26
N TYR A 273 -12.05 -10.01 -8.56
CA TYR A 273 -10.63 -9.93 -8.95
C TYR A 273 -9.89 -11.27 -8.93
N GLY A 274 -10.53 -12.37 -8.50
CA GLY A 274 -9.94 -13.72 -8.48
C GLY A 274 -8.91 -13.97 -7.38
N LYS A 275 -8.65 -12.97 -6.51
CA LYS A 275 -7.77 -13.05 -5.34
C LYS A 275 -8.18 -12.02 -4.30
N GLU A 276 -7.82 -12.24 -3.03
CA GLU A 276 -7.96 -11.23 -1.96
C GLU A 276 -7.17 -9.97 -2.31
N ARG A 277 -7.78 -8.79 -2.12
CA ARG A 277 -7.18 -7.51 -2.46
C ARG A 277 -7.69 -6.41 -1.53
N ARG A 278 -6.97 -6.19 -0.44
CA ARG A 278 -7.22 -5.07 0.48
C ARG A 278 -6.96 -3.71 -0.15
N LEU A 279 -8.01 -2.94 -0.46
CA LEU A 279 -7.89 -1.60 -1.02
C LEU A 279 -7.75 -0.53 0.09
N SER A 280 -6.94 0.50 -0.18
CA SER A 280 -7.00 1.74 0.60
C SER A 280 -8.31 2.49 0.35
N ALA A 281 -8.63 3.45 1.22
CA ALA A 281 -9.81 4.32 1.05
C ALA A 281 -9.87 4.98 -0.34
N GLU A 282 -8.74 5.45 -0.86
CA GLU A 282 -8.69 6.04 -2.20
C GLU A 282 -8.78 4.98 -3.31
N GLN A 283 -8.17 3.81 -3.13
CA GLN A 283 -8.30 2.72 -4.09
C GLN A 283 -9.76 2.28 -4.23
N THR A 284 -10.53 2.21 -3.15
CA THR A 284 -11.97 1.91 -3.18
C THR A 284 -12.76 2.84 -4.11
N LEU A 285 -12.39 4.12 -4.18
CA LEU A 285 -13.05 5.12 -5.05
C LEU A 285 -12.87 4.85 -6.56
N PHE A 286 -11.84 4.12 -6.93
CA PHE A 286 -11.56 3.79 -8.32
C PHE A 286 -12.41 2.65 -8.88
N TYR A 287 -12.95 1.79 -8.02
CA TYR A 287 -13.67 0.60 -8.44
C TYR A 287 -15.19 0.83 -8.41
N GLU A 288 -15.91 -0.02 -9.13
CA GLU A 288 -17.37 -0.06 -9.07
C GLU A 288 -17.85 -0.91 -7.90
N TYR A 289 -17.11 -1.98 -7.60
CA TYR A 289 -17.40 -2.94 -6.56
C TYR A 289 -16.41 -2.83 -5.39
N SER A 290 -16.91 -3.06 -4.18
CA SER A 290 -16.12 -3.12 -2.94
C SER A 290 -16.75 -4.08 -1.92
N ASP A 291 -15.92 -4.69 -1.10
CA ASP A 291 -16.35 -5.61 -0.04
C ASP A 291 -16.43 -4.96 1.36
N CYS A 292 -16.50 -5.75 2.42
CA CYS A 292 -16.57 -5.22 3.79
C CYS A 292 -15.28 -4.53 4.25
N GLU A 293 -14.12 -4.99 3.80
CA GLU A 293 -12.81 -4.48 4.21
C GLU A 293 -12.60 -3.10 3.60
N ASP A 294 -12.83 -2.98 2.30
CA ASP A 294 -12.70 -1.75 1.52
C ASP A 294 -13.63 -0.63 2.00
N ARG A 295 -14.90 -0.99 2.27
CA ARG A 295 -15.91 -0.05 2.79
C ARG A 295 -15.58 0.40 4.20
N SER A 296 -15.09 -0.53 5.03
CA SER A 296 -14.64 -0.20 6.39
C SER A 296 -13.44 0.73 6.38
N ALA A 297 -12.45 0.48 5.51
CA ALA A 297 -11.30 1.36 5.33
C ALA A 297 -11.69 2.75 4.84
N PHE A 298 -12.60 2.83 3.85
CA PHE A 298 -13.11 4.12 3.35
C PHE A 298 -13.89 4.89 4.41
N PHE A 299 -14.83 4.23 5.10
CA PHE A 299 -15.60 4.84 6.19
C PHE A 299 -14.70 5.32 7.33
N PHE A 300 -13.75 4.48 7.76
CA PHE A 300 -12.78 4.84 8.77
C PHE A 300 -11.99 6.10 8.38
N ASN A 301 -11.51 6.16 7.15
CA ASN A 301 -10.75 7.31 6.65
C ASN A 301 -11.58 8.61 6.69
N ILE A 302 -12.81 8.61 6.18
CA ILE A 302 -13.63 9.83 6.16
C ILE A 302 -14.07 10.27 7.56
N ILE A 303 -14.33 9.35 8.51
CA ILE A 303 -14.60 9.72 9.91
C ILE A 303 -13.36 10.38 10.53
N LYS A 304 -12.18 9.79 10.32
CA LYS A 304 -10.90 10.35 10.79
C LYS A 304 -10.67 11.76 10.24
N GLU A 305 -10.90 11.98 8.95
CA GLU A 305 -10.64 13.27 8.29
C GLU A 305 -11.68 14.36 8.61
N ILE A 306 -12.91 13.99 8.99
CA ILE A 306 -14.02 14.94 9.21
C ILE A 306 -14.21 15.24 10.70
N TYR A 307 -14.29 14.20 11.52
CA TYR A 307 -14.59 14.33 12.94
C TYR A 307 -13.44 13.97 13.86
N ASN A 308 -12.42 13.26 13.34
CA ASN A 308 -11.25 12.85 14.11
C ASN A 308 -11.67 12.15 15.43
N LEU A 309 -12.55 11.14 15.33
CA LEU A 309 -13.07 10.41 16.49
C LEU A 309 -12.24 9.17 16.79
N PRO A 310 -12.14 8.72 18.06
CA PRO A 310 -11.59 7.42 18.38
C PRO A 310 -12.40 6.29 17.74
N MET A 311 -11.71 5.32 17.17
CA MET A 311 -12.31 4.20 16.45
C MET A 311 -11.56 2.91 16.70
N ILE A 312 -12.25 1.79 16.62
CA ILE A 312 -11.66 0.45 16.59
C ILE A 312 -12.15 -0.32 15.37
N VAL A 313 -11.29 -1.13 14.78
CA VAL A 313 -11.61 -2.05 13.69
C VAL A 313 -11.82 -3.43 14.28
N LEU A 314 -12.98 -4.02 14.00
CA LEU A 314 -13.38 -5.33 14.49
C LEU A 314 -13.24 -6.34 13.36
N SER A 315 -12.44 -7.37 13.60
CA SER A 315 -12.29 -8.51 12.71
C SER A 315 -13.11 -9.68 13.21
N TYR A 316 -14.17 -10.01 12.47
CA TYR A 316 -14.90 -11.27 12.62
C TYR A 316 -14.38 -12.29 11.59
N PRO A 317 -14.59 -13.61 11.80
CA PRO A 317 -14.11 -14.64 10.87
C PRO A 317 -14.53 -14.47 9.40
N THR A 318 -15.62 -13.73 9.13
CA THR A 318 -16.16 -13.54 7.78
C THR A 318 -16.50 -12.09 7.47
N HIS A 319 -16.12 -11.13 8.32
CA HIS A 319 -16.56 -9.74 8.18
C HIS A 319 -15.64 -8.76 8.92
N ILE A 320 -15.32 -7.64 8.28
CA ILE A 320 -14.64 -6.50 8.92
C ILE A 320 -15.62 -5.35 9.08
N THR A 321 -15.57 -4.67 10.23
CA THR A 321 -16.38 -3.47 10.49
C THR A 321 -15.68 -2.51 11.44
N VAL A 322 -16.27 -1.33 11.64
CA VAL A 322 -15.71 -0.26 12.48
C VAL A 322 -16.66 0.04 13.63
N ALA A 323 -16.13 0.25 14.83
CA ALA A 323 -16.87 0.83 15.94
C ALA A 323 -16.28 2.20 16.31
N VAL A 324 -17.16 3.18 16.54
CA VAL A 324 -16.80 4.58 16.79
C VAL A 324 -17.12 4.92 18.24
N HIS A 325 -16.24 5.67 18.89
CA HIS A 325 -16.46 6.16 20.24
C HIS A 325 -17.48 7.31 20.25
N PHE A 326 -18.41 7.23 21.19
CA PHE A 326 -19.39 8.27 21.51
C PHE A 326 -19.54 8.37 23.03
N GLU A 327 -20.06 9.48 23.54
CA GLU A 327 -20.44 9.54 24.97
C GLU A 327 -21.58 8.55 25.29
N HIS A 328 -22.56 8.45 24.39
CA HIS A 328 -23.67 7.50 24.49
C HIS A 328 -24.32 7.28 23.13
N ALA A 329 -24.50 6.04 22.69
CA ALA A 329 -25.36 5.71 21.54
C ALA A 329 -26.28 4.51 21.85
N THR A 330 -27.29 4.30 21.00
CA THR A 330 -28.21 3.16 21.16
C THR A 330 -27.50 1.83 20.90
N GLY A 331 -27.89 0.78 21.62
CA GLY A 331 -27.32 -0.56 21.47
C GLY A 331 -26.20 -0.85 22.46
N THR A 332 -25.66 -2.06 22.40
CA THR A 332 -24.60 -2.52 23.30
C THR A 332 -23.24 -2.09 22.77
N PRO A 333 -22.45 -1.32 23.55
CA PRO A 333 -21.11 -0.95 23.12
C PRO A 333 -20.14 -2.13 23.20
N ILE A 334 -19.11 -2.07 22.37
CA ILE A 334 -17.86 -2.80 22.53
C ILE A 334 -16.99 -2.03 23.51
N VAL A 335 -16.56 -2.67 24.60
CA VAL A 335 -15.64 -2.07 25.58
C VAL A 335 -14.21 -2.46 25.22
N TYR A 336 -13.37 -1.48 24.95
CA TYR A 336 -11.96 -1.70 24.63
C TYR A 336 -11.08 -0.68 25.37
N ASN A 337 -10.11 -1.17 26.16
CA ASN A 337 -9.26 -0.35 27.01
C ASN A 337 -10.02 0.64 27.90
N GLY A 338 -11.16 0.21 28.47
CA GLY A 338 -12.00 1.00 29.36
C GLY A 338 -12.96 1.98 28.66
N GLU A 339 -12.86 2.15 27.34
CA GLU A 339 -13.68 3.06 26.56
C GLU A 339 -14.79 2.31 25.81
N GLN A 340 -15.93 2.98 25.60
CA GLN A 340 -17.08 2.41 24.88
C GLN A 340 -17.08 2.81 23.40
N TYR A 341 -17.32 1.84 22.52
CA TYR A 341 -17.41 2.03 21.07
C TYR A 341 -18.67 1.37 20.52
N TRP A 342 -19.40 2.04 19.63
CA TRP A 342 -20.60 1.49 19.02
C TRP A 342 -20.34 1.13 17.56
N VAL A 343 -20.74 -0.08 17.18
CA VAL A 343 -20.56 -0.56 15.81
C VAL A 343 -21.29 0.34 14.83
N CYS A 344 -20.58 0.79 13.81
CA CYS A 344 -21.07 1.63 12.73
C CYS A 344 -20.82 0.88 11.43
N GLU A 345 -21.76 0.02 11.04
CA GLU A 345 -21.59 -0.98 9.99
C GLU A 345 -21.70 -0.39 8.56
N PRO A 346 -20.60 -0.18 7.80
CA PRO A 346 -20.64 0.57 6.55
C PRO A 346 -20.94 -0.31 5.31
N THR A 347 -21.15 -1.63 5.48
CA THR A 347 -21.20 -2.58 4.36
C THR A 347 -22.60 -2.84 3.77
N PRO A 348 -23.61 -3.28 4.54
CA PRO A 348 -24.82 -3.87 3.99
C PRO A 348 -25.69 -2.83 3.27
N GLN A 349 -25.98 -3.08 2.00
CA GLN A 349 -26.89 -2.24 1.20
C GLN A 349 -28.36 -2.61 1.40
N LYS A 350 -28.65 -3.90 1.63
CA LYS A 350 -30.02 -4.42 1.77
C LYS A 350 -30.62 -4.24 3.15
N LYS A 351 -29.83 -3.81 4.14
CA LYS A 351 -30.26 -3.61 5.53
C LYS A 351 -29.78 -2.26 6.01
N ASN A 352 -30.72 -1.40 6.38
CA ASN A 352 -30.39 -0.10 6.97
C ASN A 352 -30.15 -0.27 8.48
N LEU A 353 -28.93 -0.70 8.85
CA LEU A 353 -28.53 -0.80 10.25
C LEU A 353 -28.20 0.59 10.82
N LYS A 354 -28.70 0.88 12.01
CA LYS A 354 -28.38 2.10 12.76
C LYS A 354 -27.05 1.94 13.51
N ILE A 355 -26.51 3.05 14.01
CA ILE A 355 -25.38 3.03 14.95
C ILE A 355 -25.71 2.11 16.13
N GLY A 356 -24.76 1.25 16.47
CA GLY A 356 -24.86 0.24 17.53
C GLY A 356 -25.63 -1.03 17.16
N GLU A 357 -26.22 -1.10 15.96
CA GLU A 357 -26.80 -2.33 15.44
C GLU A 357 -25.76 -3.15 14.68
N ILE A 358 -25.71 -4.44 14.98
CA ILE A 358 -24.84 -5.41 14.30
C ILE A 358 -25.64 -6.39 13.46
N LEU A 359 -25.04 -6.88 12.38
CA LEU A 359 -25.62 -7.94 11.56
C LEU A 359 -26.01 -9.14 12.46
N PRO A 360 -27.22 -9.72 12.31
CA PRO A 360 -27.64 -10.85 13.14
C PRO A 360 -26.67 -12.03 13.13
N ALA A 361 -26.01 -12.28 11.99
CA ALA A 361 -25.01 -13.33 11.83
C ALA A 361 -23.75 -13.13 12.70
N LEU A 362 -23.43 -11.89 13.09
CA LEU A 362 -22.24 -11.55 13.86
C LEU A 362 -22.47 -11.56 15.38
N LYS A 363 -23.74 -11.54 15.85
CA LYS A 363 -24.09 -11.42 17.28
C LYS A 363 -23.46 -12.47 18.20
N LYS A 364 -23.16 -13.66 17.66
CA LYS A 364 -22.57 -14.79 18.42
C LYS A 364 -21.20 -15.19 17.91
N GLN A 365 -20.62 -14.41 17.00
CA GLN A 365 -19.30 -14.67 16.45
C GLN A 365 -18.26 -13.96 17.33
N PRO A 366 -17.10 -14.60 17.60
CA PRO A 366 -15.99 -13.91 18.21
C PRO A 366 -15.48 -12.82 17.25
N TYR A 367 -14.86 -11.80 17.82
CA TYR A 367 -14.14 -10.78 17.06
C TYR A 367 -12.82 -10.45 17.76
N GLU A 368 -11.89 -9.90 16.99
CA GLU A 368 -10.65 -9.32 17.47
C GLU A 368 -10.60 -7.83 17.15
N VAL A 369 -10.05 -7.03 18.06
CA VAL A 369 -9.73 -5.63 17.77
C VAL A 369 -8.37 -5.60 17.08
N VAL A 370 -8.39 -5.49 15.74
CA VAL A 370 -7.18 -5.56 14.89
C VAL A 370 -6.53 -4.21 14.64
N TYR A 371 -7.24 -3.11 14.95
CA TYR A 371 -6.69 -1.77 14.91
C TYR A 371 -7.50 -0.85 15.83
N ALA A 372 -6.81 0.03 16.55
CA ALA A 372 -7.41 1.06 17.39
C ALA A 372 -6.77 2.41 17.07
N TYR A 373 -7.60 3.41 16.83
CA TYR A 373 -7.22 4.78 16.55
C TYR A 373 -7.72 5.69 17.65
N LYS A 374 -6.80 6.52 18.16
CA LYS A 374 -7.10 7.62 19.07
C LYS A 374 -6.47 8.89 18.50
N PRO A 375 -7.23 9.99 18.39
CA PRO A 375 -6.68 11.31 18.11
C PRO A 375 -5.61 11.69 19.15
N PHE A 376 -4.59 12.41 18.73
CA PHE A 376 -3.53 12.94 19.61
C PHE A 376 -3.97 14.22 20.33
#